data_AF-A0A5C2HIE8-F1
#
_entry.id   AF-A0A5C2HIE8-F1
#
_cell.length_a   1.000
_cell.length_b   1.000
_cell.length_c   1.000
_cell.angle_alpha   90.00
_cell.angle_beta   90.00
_cell.angle_gamma   90.00
#
_symmetry.space_group_name_H-M   'P 1'
#
loop_
_entity.id
_entity.type
_entity.pdbx_description
1 polymer ?
#
loop_
_entity_poly.entity_id
_entity_poly.type
_entity_poly.pdbx_seq_one_letter_code
_entity_poly.pdbx_strand_id
1 'polypeptide(L)'
;MRWSNELTLKTTLLLLLTNDLYYLPRSELSLGGGYSDLLFEIRPDKRQAPLYDLLFELKYLSLKDLKLSAEQLNELSREQLAELAPVKKLLDDAEVQLASYQPKLQQLFPAVEWQLKPFAVVSLGTKRLVWRDGCRAMLR
;
A
#
# COMPACT_ATOMS: atom_id res chain seq x y z
N MET A 1 10.97 9.99 14.69
CA MET A 1 11.18 10.21 13.23
C MET A 1 10.43 9.20 12.35
N ARG A 2 10.39 7.89 12.68
CA ARG A 2 9.66 6.86 11.89
C ARG A 2 8.22 7.26 11.51
N TRP A 3 7.42 7.69 12.49
CA TRP A 3 6.04 8.16 12.28
C TRP A 3 5.91 9.34 11.29
N SER A 4 6.83 10.30 11.34
CA SER A 4 6.83 11.46 10.44
C SER A 4 7.13 11.06 9.00
N ASN A 5 7.99 10.06 8.79
CA ASN A 5 8.34 9.59 7.45
C ASN A 5 7.21 8.76 6.83
N GLU A 6 6.51 7.97 7.64
CA GLU A 6 5.32 7.22 7.21
C GLU A 6 4.18 8.16 6.82
N LEU A 7 3.92 9.20 7.61
CA LEU A 7 2.96 10.24 7.27
C LEU A 7 3.34 10.99 5.99
N THR A 8 4.64 11.26 5.78
CA THR A 8 5.14 11.90 4.56
C THR A 8 4.83 11.03 3.34
N LEU A 9 5.14 9.74 3.40
CA LEU A 9 4.85 8.81 2.31
C LEU A 9 3.35 8.74 2.00
N LYS A 10 2.52 8.61 3.04
CA LYS A 10 1.07 8.56 2.94
C LYS A 10 0.52 9.83 2.29
N THR A 11 1.03 11.00 2.70
CA THR A 11 0.65 12.30 2.14
C THR A 11 1.09 12.44 0.68
N THR A 12 2.31 12.02 0.34
CA THR A 12 2.80 12.06 -1.04
C THR A 12 1.97 11.16 -1.96
N LEU A 13 1.67 9.93 -1.55
CA LEU A 13 0.81 9.04 -2.32
C LEU A 13 -0.60 9.60 -2.46
N LEU A 14 -1.17 10.16 -1.39
CA LEU A 14 -2.46 10.83 -1.46
C LEU A 14 -2.42 11.98 -2.49
N LEU A 15 -1.46 12.90 -2.41
CA LEU A 15 -1.36 14.03 -3.32
C LEU A 15 -1.15 13.62 -4.78
N LEU A 16 -0.29 12.63 -5.04
CA LEU A 16 0.05 12.22 -6.40
C LEU A 16 -0.98 11.31 -7.05
N LEU A 17 -1.69 10.48 -6.26
CA LEU A 17 -2.67 9.53 -6.76
C LEU A 17 -4.11 10.03 -6.62
N THR A 18 -4.34 11.17 -5.96
CA THR A 18 -5.68 11.75 -5.88
C THR A 18 -6.17 12.08 -7.28
N ASN A 19 -7.21 11.35 -7.65
CA ASN A 19 -8.00 11.60 -8.84
C ASN A 19 -9.47 11.55 -8.40
N ASP A 20 -9.99 12.70 -8.02
CA ASP A 20 -11.36 12.88 -7.53
C ASP A 20 -12.44 12.68 -8.61
N LEU A 21 -12.03 12.59 -9.88
CA LEU A 21 -12.94 12.21 -10.97
C LEU A 21 -13.39 10.76 -10.86
N TYR A 22 -12.50 9.87 -10.39
CA TYR A 22 -12.76 8.42 -10.35
C TYR A 22 -12.76 7.83 -8.94
N TYR A 23 -12.02 8.43 -8.02
CA TYR A 23 -11.76 7.83 -6.70
C TYR A 23 -12.23 8.72 -5.55
N LEU A 24 -12.62 8.06 -4.47
CA LEU A 24 -12.83 8.61 -3.13
C LEU A 24 -11.70 8.09 -2.24
N PRO A 25 -10.61 8.86 -2.04
CA PRO A 25 -9.54 8.45 -1.15
C PRO A 25 -10.00 8.40 0.30
N ARG A 26 -9.65 7.33 1.01
CA ARG A 26 -9.86 7.14 2.43
C ARG A 26 -8.53 6.76 3.08
N SER A 27 -8.03 7.63 3.95
CA SER A 27 -6.99 7.27 4.91
C SER A 27 -7.63 6.78 6.19
N GLU A 28 -7.10 5.71 6.78
CA GLU A 28 -7.52 5.24 8.12
C GLU A 28 -8.96 4.72 8.18
N LEU A 29 -9.31 3.82 7.26
CA LEU A 29 -10.54 3.07 7.40
C LEU A 29 -10.39 2.09 8.57
N SER A 30 -11.17 2.30 9.63
CA SER A 30 -11.19 1.41 10.79
C SER A 30 -11.80 0.06 10.41
N LEU A 31 -10.98 -1.00 10.43
CA LEU A 31 -11.37 -2.35 10.06
C LEU A 31 -11.45 -3.26 11.30
N GLY A 32 -11.99 -2.76 12.42
CA GLY A 32 -12.26 -3.57 13.63
C GLY A 32 -11.04 -4.38 14.11
N GLY A 33 -9.91 -3.70 14.35
CA GLY A 33 -8.65 -4.33 14.79
C GLY A 33 -7.39 -3.75 14.15
N GLY A 34 -7.53 -2.70 13.33
CA GLY A 34 -6.46 -1.97 12.67
C GLY A 34 -7.03 -0.98 11.67
N TYR A 35 -6.18 -0.13 11.10
CA TYR A 35 -6.53 0.83 10.06
C TYR A 35 -5.86 0.40 8.75
N SER A 36 -6.61 0.35 7.64
CA SER A 36 -5.94 0.29 6.34
C SER A 36 -5.25 1.63 6.07
N ASP A 37 -4.02 1.61 5.59
CA ASP A 37 -3.27 2.86 5.40
C ASP A 37 -3.94 3.78 4.40
N LEU A 38 -4.21 3.29 3.17
CA LEU A 38 -4.91 4.04 2.14
C LEU A 38 -5.82 3.13 1.30
N LEU A 39 -7.05 3.57 1.09
CA LEU A 39 -7.99 3.00 0.13
C LEU A 39 -8.41 4.10 -0.85
N PHE A 40 -8.31 3.82 -2.14
CA PHE A 40 -8.92 4.64 -3.18
C PHE A 40 -10.12 3.87 -3.72
N GLU A 41 -11.28 4.16 -3.14
CA GLU A 41 -12.55 3.54 -3.54
C GLU A 41 -13.02 4.17 -4.85
N ILE A 42 -13.40 3.37 -5.84
CA ILE A 42 -14.02 3.88 -7.06
C ILE A 42 -15.35 4.52 -6.67
N ARG A 43 -15.56 5.76 -7.12
CA ARG A 43 -16.82 6.47 -6.92
C ARG A 43 -17.99 5.61 -7.37
N PRO A 44 -19.09 5.53 -6.59
CA PRO A 44 -20.24 4.70 -6.95
C PRO A 44 -20.77 4.95 -8.38
N ASP A 45 -20.77 6.21 -8.84
CA ASP A 45 -21.22 6.58 -10.18
C ASP A 45 -20.24 6.20 -11.31
N LYS A 46 -19.02 5.77 -10.97
CA LYS A 46 -17.93 5.43 -11.92
C LYS A 46 -17.61 3.93 -11.98
N ARG A 47 -18.32 3.09 -11.23
CA ARG A 47 -18.07 1.64 -11.15
C ARG A 47 -18.26 0.86 -12.46
N GLN A 48 -18.86 1.48 -13.49
CA GLN A 48 -18.95 0.92 -14.84
C GLN A 48 -17.61 1.00 -15.61
N ALA A 49 -16.68 1.85 -15.17
CA ALA A 49 -15.37 1.94 -15.77
C ALA A 49 -14.53 0.70 -15.40
N PRO A 50 -13.63 0.23 -16.29
CA PRO A 50 -12.75 -0.92 -16.03
C PRO A 50 -11.59 -0.53 -15.10
N LEU A 51 -11.92 -0.12 -13.88
CA LEU A 51 -10.98 0.34 -12.85
C LEU A 51 -10.99 -0.62 -11.65
N TYR A 52 -9.94 -0.52 -10.84
CA TYR A 52 -9.84 -1.22 -9.55
C TYR A 52 -9.92 -0.23 -8.39
N ASP A 53 -10.54 -0.65 -7.30
CA ASP A 53 -10.39 -0.05 -5.98
C ASP A 53 -8.94 -0.30 -5.50
N LEU A 54 -8.15 0.75 -5.26
CA LEU A 54 -6.73 0.59 -4.93
C LEU A 54 -6.56 0.53 -3.41
N LEU A 55 -5.98 -0.56 -2.91
CA LEU A 55 -5.75 -0.74 -1.48
C LEU A 55 -4.24 -0.80 -1.20
N PHE A 56 -3.75 0.07 -0.33
CA PHE A 56 -2.33 0.16 0.01
C PHE A 56 -2.10 -0.17 1.48
N GLU A 57 -1.04 -0.94 1.71
CA GLU A 57 -0.40 -1.06 3.03
C GLU A 57 1.04 -0.57 2.90
N LEU A 58 1.40 0.39 3.74
CA LEU A 58 2.63 1.13 3.70
C LEU A 58 3.56 0.66 4.83
N LYS A 59 4.83 0.53 4.49
CA LYS A 59 5.91 0.24 5.43
C LYS A 59 7.05 1.21 5.20
N TYR A 60 7.81 1.44 6.24
CA TYR A 60 8.98 2.31 6.20
C TYR A 60 10.21 1.59 6.72
N LEU A 61 11.30 1.64 5.96
CA LEU A 61 12.62 1.16 6.34
C LEU A 61 13.63 2.31 6.26
N SER A 62 14.37 2.58 7.33
CA SER A 62 15.37 3.64 7.29
C SER A 62 16.62 3.20 6.53
N LEU A 63 17.32 4.15 5.90
CA LEU A 63 18.57 3.84 5.19
C LEU A 63 19.66 3.31 6.13
N LYS A 64 19.63 3.71 7.41
CA LYS A 64 20.55 3.21 8.44
C LYS A 64 20.36 1.71 8.68
N ASP A 65 19.11 1.24 8.65
CA ASP A 65 18.77 -0.17 8.86
C ASP A 65 19.12 -1.04 7.65
N LEU A 66 19.15 -0.45 6.45
CA LEU A 66 19.59 -1.10 5.21
C LEU A 66 21.11 -1.25 5.10
N LYS A 67 21.88 -0.44 5.84
CA LYS A 67 23.36 -0.38 5.72
C LYS A 67 23.85 -0.13 4.30
N LEU A 68 23.04 0.52 3.46
CA LEU A 68 23.37 0.90 2.09
C LEU A 68 23.44 2.43 1.98
N SER A 69 24.34 2.91 1.13
CA SER A 69 24.38 4.32 0.74
C SER A 69 23.24 4.67 -0.22
N ALA A 70 22.97 5.96 -0.41
CA ALA A 70 21.97 6.41 -1.36
C ALA A 70 22.33 6.07 -2.82
N GLU A 71 23.62 6.10 -3.14
CA GLU A 71 24.18 5.76 -4.45
C GLU A 71 23.98 4.27 -4.74
N GLN A 72 24.33 3.40 -3.78
CA GLN A 72 24.12 1.95 -3.89
C GLN A 72 22.64 1.60 -4.07
N LEU A 73 21.75 2.32 -3.38
CA LEU A 73 20.31 2.16 -3.55
C LEU A 73 19.84 2.50 -4.96
N ASN A 74 20.43 3.50 -5.62
CA ASN A 74 20.03 3.91 -6.97
C ASN A 74 20.46 2.91 -8.05
N GLU A 75 21.54 2.19 -7.83
CA GLU A 75 22.06 1.18 -8.77
C GLU A 75 21.20 -0.09 -8.80
N LEU A 76 20.49 -0.40 -7.71
CA LEU A 76 19.64 -1.58 -7.62
C LEU A 76 18.28 -1.36 -8.27
N SER A 77 17.86 -2.33 -9.08
CA SER A 77 16.48 -2.44 -9.58
C SER A 77 15.49 -2.64 -8.42
N ARG A 78 14.21 -2.38 -8.68
CA ARG A 78 13.14 -2.61 -7.69
C ARG A 78 13.10 -4.08 -7.27
N GLU A 79 13.29 -4.99 -8.22
CA GLU A 79 13.28 -6.44 -8.02
C GLU A 79 14.44 -6.86 -7.11
N GLN A 80 15.64 -6.36 -7.35
CA GLN A 80 16.80 -6.62 -6.47
C GLN A 80 16.59 -6.07 -5.06
N LEU A 81 15.99 -4.88 -4.94
CA LEU A 81 15.67 -4.29 -3.64
C LEU A 81 14.61 -5.10 -2.89
N ALA A 82 13.64 -5.70 -3.59
CA ALA A 82 12.59 -6.52 -3.00
C ALA A 82 13.13 -7.82 -2.38
N GLU A 83 14.26 -8.33 -2.87
CA GLU A 83 14.92 -9.54 -2.36
C GLU A 83 15.84 -9.28 -1.17
N LEU A 84 16.14 -8.02 -0.84
CA LEU A 84 16.87 -7.70 0.39
C LEU A 84 16.07 -8.18 1.60
N ALA A 85 16.66 -9.03 2.44
CA ALA A 85 15.99 -9.64 3.58
C ALA A 85 15.10 -8.69 4.43
N PRO A 86 15.55 -7.49 4.84
CA PRO A 86 14.70 -6.57 5.60
C PRO A 86 13.54 -5.99 4.77
N VAL A 87 13.72 -5.81 3.46
CA VAL A 87 12.66 -5.30 2.56
C VAL A 87 11.64 -6.39 2.28
N LYS A 88 12.13 -7.60 1.93
CA LYS A 88 11.30 -8.79 1.71
C LYS A 88 10.38 -9.05 2.89
N LYS A 89 10.93 -9.02 4.11
CA LYS A 89 10.14 -9.21 5.34
C LYS A 89 9.01 -8.19 5.48
N LEU A 90 9.30 -6.90 5.25
CA LEU A 90 8.27 -5.85 5.35
C LEU A 90 7.20 -5.97 4.25
N LEU A 91 7.58 -6.39 3.04
CA LEU A 91 6.62 -6.71 1.98
C LEU A 91 5.73 -7.89 2.39
N ASP A 92 6.32 -8.98 2.88
CA ASP A 92 5.59 -10.17 3.34
C ASP A 92 4.61 -9.79 4.50
N ASP A 93 5.05 -8.98 5.47
CA ASP A 93 4.20 -8.49 6.57
C ASP A 93 3.03 -7.63 6.05
N ALA A 94 3.28 -6.74 5.09
CA ALA A 94 2.26 -5.89 4.49
C ALA A 94 1.22 -6.70 3.70
N GLU A 95 1.64 -7.75 2.99
CA GLU A 95 0.75 -8.67 2.29
C GLU A 95 -0.19 -9.42 3.24
N VAL A 96 0.32 -9.86 4.40
CA VAL A 96 -0.50 -10.49 5.44
C VAL A 96 -1.58 -9.52 5.95
N GLN A 97 -1.23 -8.26 6.17
CA GLN A 97 -2.20 -7.24 6.61
C GLN A 97 -3.24 -6.95 5.53
N LEU A 98 -2.82 -6.78 4.27
CA LEU A 98 -3.72 -6.59 3.13
C LEU A 98 -4.72 -7.73 2.99
N ALA A 99 -4.27 -8.99 3.15
CA ALA A 99 -5.13 -10.16 3.11
C ALA A 99 -6.19 -10.14 4.22
N SER A 100 -5.88 -9.58 5.40
CA SER A 100 -6.83 -9.44 6.50
C SER A 100 -7.89 -8.36 6.27
N TYR A 101 -7.62 -7.35 5.44
CA TYR A 101 -8.53 -6.22 5.21
C TYR A 101 -9.64 -6.52 4.22
N GLN A 102 -9.37 -7.31 3.18
CA GLN A 102 -10.34 -7.63 2.13
C GLN A 102 -11.66 -8.20 2.67
N PRO A 103 -11.67 -9.26 3.51
CA PRO A 103 -12.93 -9.80 4.04
C PRO A 103 -13.65 -8.80 4.96
N LYS A 104 -12.90 -7.95 5.67
CA LYS A 104 -13.46 -6.94 6.56
C LYS A 104 -14.15 -5.81 5.79
N LEU A 105 -13.58 -5.38 4.66
CA LEU A 105 -14.20 -4.43 3.75
C LEU A 105 -15.55 -4.94 3.24
N GLN A 106 -15.62 -6.22 2.85
CA GLN A 106 -16.86 -6.85 2.40
C GLN A 106 -17.88 -6.93 3.54
N GLN A 107 -17.45 -7.26 4.76
CA GLN A 107 -18.35 -7.34 5.92
C GLN A 107 -18.91 -5.96 6.32
N LEU A 108 -18.08 -4.92 6.31
CA LEU A 108 -18.48 -3.57 6.72
C LEU A 108 -19.30 -2.85 5.64
N PHE A 109 -19.04 -3.16 4.37
CA PHE A 109 -19.67 -2.51 3.22
C PHE A 109 -20.23 -3.56 2.24
N PRO A 110 -21.25 -4.35 2.63
CA PRO A 110 -21.73 -5.48 1.84
C PRO A 110 -22.47 -5.07 0.56
N ALA A 111 -22.91 -3.81 0.45
CA ALA A 111 -23.54 -3.27 -0.74
C ALA A 111 -22.54 -2.83 -1.83
N VAL A 112 -21.23 -2.88 -1.53
CA VAL A 112 -20.17 -2.42 -2.43
C VAL A 112 -19.54 -3.61 -3.15
N GLU A 113 -19.58 -3.62 -4.47
CA GLU A 113 -18.94 -4.64 -5.30
C GLU A 113 -17.43 -4.37 -5.45
N TRP A 114 -16.65 -4.70 -4.43
CA TRP A 114 -15.22 -4.40 -4.41
C TRP A 114 -14.42 -5.06 -5.54
N GLN A 115 -13.71 -4.26 -6.35
CA GLN A 115 -12.71 -4.73 -7.31
C GLN A 115 -11.31 -4.36 -6.81
N LEU A 116 -10.85 -5.04 -5.76
CA LEU A 116 -9.61 -4.65 -5.07
C LEU A 116 -8.35 -4.97 -5.89
N LYS A 117 -7.48 -3.98 -6.04
CA LYS A 117 -6.08 -4.17 -6.41
C LYS A 117 -5.18 -3.76 -5.23
N PRO A 118 -4.63 -4.74 -4.48
CA PRO A 118 -3.79 -4.46 -3.33
C PRO A 118 -2.34 -4.16 -3.72
N PHE A 119 -1.69 -3.31 -2.93
CA PHE A 119 -0.29 -2.91 -3.06
C PHE A 119 0.40 -2.94 -1.69
N ALA A 120 1.37 -3.83 -1.52
CA ALA A 120 2.32 -3.78 -0.42
C ALA A 120 3.47 -2.86 -0.80
N VAL A 121 3.70 -1.77 -0.06
CA VAL A 121 4.69 -0.75 -0.41
C VAL A 121 5.66 -0.53 0.75
N VAL A 122 6.96 -0.64 0.49
CA VAL A 122 8.02 -0.28 1.43
C VAL A 122 8.76 0.94 0.90
N SER A 123 8.81 2.01 1.70
CA SER A 123 9.69 3.16 1.44
C SER A 123 11.04 2.96 2.10
N LEU A 124 12.10 3.08 1.29
CA LEU A 124 13.49 3.04 1.73
C LEU A 124 13.97 4.47 1.93
N GLY A 125 13.90 4.95 3.17
CA GLY A 125 14.02 6.37 3.47
C GLY A 125 12.97 7.18 2.68
N THR A 126 13.40 8.28 2.07
CA THR A 126 12.60 9.09 1.13
C THR A 126 13.13 8.98 -0.31
N LYS A 127 13.94 7.95 -0.60
CA LYS A 127 14.70 7.84 -1.85
C LYS A 127 14.10 6.86 -2.84
N ARG A 128 13.60 5.71 -2.35
CA ARG A 128 13.12 4.62 -3.19
C ARG A 128 11.84 4.04 -2.63
N LEU A 129 10.93 3.66 -3.53
CA LEU A 129 9.77 2.83 -3.24
C LEU A 129 9.98 1.45 -3.84
N VAL A 130 9.68 0.42 -3.05
CA VAL A 130 9.61 -0.96 -3.50
C VAL A 130 8.19 -1.43 -3.23
N TRP A 131 7.57 -2.08 -4.21
CA TRP A 131 6.21 -2.56 -4.04
C TRP A 131 5.99 -3.91 -4.73
N ARG A 132 4.97 -4.60 -4.26
CA ARG A 132 4.34 -5.73 -4.93
C ARG A 132 2.86 -5.42 -5.10
N ASP A 133 2.33 -5.73 -6.28
CA ASP A 133 0.92 -5.57 -6.59
C ASP A 133 0.28 -6.93 -6.92
N GLY A 134 -1.05 -6.99 -6.82
CA GLY A 134 -1.77 -8.23 -7.12
C GLY A 134 -1.58 -9.32 -6.06
N CYS A 135 -1.21 -8.94 -4.85
CA CYS A 135 -1.15 -9.81 -3.67
C CYS A 135 -2.55 -10.38 -3.40
N ARG A 136 -2.90 -11.47 -4.06
CA ARG A 136 -4.16 -12.16 -3.84
C ARG A 136 -4.10 -12.79 -2.46
N ALA A 137 -5.06 -12.47 -1.60
CA ALA A 137 -5.43 -13.42 -0.57
C ALA A 137 -5.81 -14.70 -1.33
N MET A 138 -5.03 -15.77 -1.16
CA MET A 138 -5.56 -17.10 -1.49
C MET A 138 -6.68 -17.33 -0.49
N LEU A 139 -7.90 -16.93 -0.87
CA LEU A 139 -9.11 -17.33 -0.19
C LEU A 139 -9.19 -18.85 -0.37
N ARG A 140 -8.82 -19.58 0.69
CA ARG A 140 -9.19 -20.98 0.85
C ARG A 140 -10.65 -21.06 1.23
#